data_AF-A0A531BZY5-F1
#
_entry.id   AF-A0A531BZY5-F1
#
_cell.length_a   1.000
_cell.length_b   1.000
_cell.length_c   1.000
_cell.angle_alpha   90.00
_cell.angle_beta   90.00
_cell.angle_gamma   90.00
#
_symmetry.space_group_name_H-M   'P 1'
#
loop_
_entity.id
_entity.type
_entity.pdbx_description
1 polymer ?
#
loop_
_entity_poly.entity_id
_entity_poly.type
_entity_poly.pdbx_seq_one_letter_code
_entity_poly.pdbx_strand_id
1 'polypeptide(L)' 'MADNLDRVRDHYHAAGLAERLKTALAVFGPEEERLKPEQLAGLDQFHTRGLAATAELAKLAAITADMSVLDVGSGVGGP' A
#
# COMPACT_ATOMS: atom_id res chain seq x y z
N MET A 1 -25.81 -5.36 -10.71
CA MET A 1 -24.99 -5.26 -9.47
C MET A 1 -24.03 -6.44 -9.35
N ALA A 2 -24.48 -7.70 -9.48
CA ALA A 2 -23.59 -8.87 -9.46
C ALA A 2 -22.47 -8.84 -10.53
N ASP A 3 -22.81 -8.53 -11.78
CA ASP A 3 -21.85 -8.41 -12.90
C ASP A 3 -20.69 -7.41 -12.64
N ASN A 4 -20.94 -6.32 -11.90
CA ASN A 4 -19.87 -5.38 -11.53
C ASN A 4 -18.95 -5.93 -10.43
N LEU A 5 -19.52 -6.65 -9.45
CA LEU A 5 -18.74 -7.29 -8.39
C LEU A 5 -17.87 -8.43 -8.94
N ASP A 6 -18.38 -9.18 -9.91
CA ASP A 6 -17.62 -10.26 -10.55
C ASP A 6 -16.45 -9.70 -11.36
N ARG A 7 -16.64 -8.62 -12.13
CA ARG A 7 -15.54 -7.91 -12.79
C ARG A 7 -14.47 -7.39 -11.82
N VAL A 8 -14.88 -6.85 -10.68
CA VAL A 8 -13.93 -6.38 -9.65
C VAL A 8 -13.15 -7.55 -9.08
N ARG A 9 -13.80 -8.67 -8.76
CA ARG A 9 -13.12 -9.88 -8.26
C ARG A 9 -12.12 -10.40 -9.28
N ASP A 10 -12.52 -10.51 -10.55
CA ASP A 10 -11.65 -11.00 -11.61
C ASP A 10 -10.41 -10.11 -11.80
N HIS A 11 -10.56 -8.79 -11.67
CA HIS A 11 -9.44 -7.86 -11.72
C HIS A 11 -8.40 -8.15 -10.63
N TYR A 12 -8.85 -8.33 -9.38
CA TYR A 12 -7.95 -8.62 -8.25
C TYR A 12 -7.51 -10.10 -8.18
N HIS A 13 -8.20 -11.01 -8.88
CA HIS A 13 -7.82 -12.42 -9.05
C HIS A 13 -7.05 -12.67 -10.35
N ALA A 14 -6.54 -11.61 -11.01
CA ALA A 14 -5.81 -11.74 -12.26
C ALA A 14 -4.68 -12.79 -12.14
N ALA A 15 -4.65 -13.71 -13.10
CA ALA A 15 -3.73 -14.85 -13.08
C ALA A 15 -2.27 -14.41 -12.89
N GLY A 16 -1.57 -15.09 -11.98
CA GLY A 16 -0.15 -14.84 -11.70
C GLY A 16 0.16 -13.46 -11.09
N LEU A 17 -0.82 -12.74 -10.54
CA LEU A 17 -0.60 -11.43 -9.92
C LEU A 17 0.54 -11.44 -8.90
N ALA A 18 0.58 -12.43 -7.99
CA ALA A 18 1.63 -12.54 -6.98
C ALA A 18 3.03 -12.67 -7.60
N GLU A 19 3.20 -13.53 -8.61
CA GLU A 19 4.49 -13.74 -9.28
C GLU A 19 4.95 -12.51 -10.08
N ARG A 20 3.99 -11.79 -10.69
CA ARG A 20 4.28 -10.51 -11.35
C ARG A 20 4.74 -9.44 -10.35
N LEU A 21 4.12 -9.38 -9.16
CA LEU A 21 4.55 -8.48 -8.10
C LEU A 21 5.95 -8.83 -7.59
N LYS A 22 6.23 -10.11 -7.31
CA LYS A 22 7.58 -10.58 -6.91
C LYS A 22 8.65 -10.21 -7.94
N THR A 23 8.37 -10.45 -9.22
CA THR A 23 9.27 -10.11 -10.33
C THR A 23 9.57 -8.60 -10.36
N ALA A 24 8.56 -7.76 -10.17
CA ALA A 24 8.73 -6.32 -10.14
C ALA A 24 9.52 -5.83 -8.92
N LEU A 25 9.37 -6.49 -7.77
CA LEU A 25 10.02 -6.11 -6.51
C LEU A 25 11.47 -6.60 -6.39
N ALA A 26 11.88 -7.61 -7.17
CA ALA A 26 13.24 -8.17 -7.15
C ALA A 26 14.36 -7.15 -7.47
N VAL A 27 14.01 -6.00 -8.06
CA VAL A 27 14.96 -4.89 -8.29
C VAL A 27 15.48 -4.24 -7.00
N PHE A 28 14.77 -4.44 -5.88
CA PHE A 28 15.10 -3.83 -4.59
C PHE A 28 15.96 -4.71 -3.68
N GLY A 29 16.21 -5.96 -4.07
CA GLY A 29 17.01 -6.91 -3.30
C GLY A 29 16.46 -8.33 -3.36
N PRO A 30 17.11 -9.28 -2.66
CA PRO A 30 16.60 -10.64 -2.46
C PRO A 30 15.22 -10.65 -1.80
N GLU A 31 14.43 -11.71 -2.02
CA GLU A 31 13.07 -11.85 -1.47
C GLU A 31 13.06 -11.89 0.07
N GLU A 32 14.17 -12.29 0.70
CA GLU A 32 14.32 -12.34 2.15
C GLU A 32 14.57 -10.96 2.79
N GLU A 33 14.94 -9.95 1.98
CA GLU A 33 15.19 -8.60 2.47
C GLU A 33 13.86 -7.85 2.65
N ARG A 34 13.69 -7.22 3.83
CA ARG A 34 12.49 -6.43 4.09
C ARG A 34 12.48 -5.18 3.22
N LEU A 35 11.46 -5.07 2.39
CA LEU A 35 11.18 -3.85 1.62
C LEU A 35 10.86 -2.69 2.56
N LYS A 36 11.35 -1.51 2.19
CA LYS A 36 11.04 -0.25 2.85
C LYS A 36 9.74 0.34 2.29
N PRO A 37 8.94 1.07 3.09
CA PRO A 37 7.72 1.73 2.61
C PRO A 37 7.95 2.61 1.37
N GLU A 38 9.08 3.31 1.28
CA GLU A 38 9.39 4.16 0.13
C GLU A 38 9.56 3.37 -1.17
N GLN A 39 10.01 2.11 -1.09
CA GLN A 39 10.15 1.22 -2.24
C GLN A 39 8.79 0.69 -2.72
N LEU A 40 7.79 0.66 -1.82
CA LEU A 40 6.43 0.22 -2.10
C LEU A 40 5.49 1.37 -2.53
N ALA A 41 5.95 2.62 -2.51
CA ALA A 41 5.11 3.78 -2.81
C ALA A 41 4.37 3.68 -4.16
N GLY A 42 5.00 3.09 -5.18
CA GLY A 42 4.36 2.87 -6.48
C GLY A 42 3.25 1.80 -6.50
N LEU A 43 3.08 1.05 -5.40
CA LEU A 43 2.10 -0.03 -5.25
C LEU A 43 1.09 0.23 -4.13
N ASP A 44 1.41 1.05 -3.12
CA ASP A 44 0.51 1.31 -2.00
C ASP A 44 0.06 2.79 -1.88
N GLN A 45 0.80 3.74 -2.48
CA GLN A 45 0.54 5.18 -2.35
C GLN A 45 -0.07 5.77 -3.64
N PHE A 46 -1.19 5.22 -4.11
CA PHE A 46 -1.84 5.65 -5.37
C PHE A 46 -2.48 7.05 -5.32
N HIS A 47 -2.54 7.67 -4.14
CA HIS A 47 -3.09 9.02 -3.98
C HIS A 47 -2.11 10.10 -4.45
N THR A 48 -2.67 11.26 -4.76
CA THR A 48 -1.89 12.43 -5.16
C THR A 48 -0.83 12.77 -4.12
N ARG A 49 0.39 13.08 -4.59
CA ARG A 49 1.60 13.38 -3.80
C ARG A 49 2.15 12.24 -2.92
N GLY A 50 1.52 11.06 -2.92
CA GLY A 50 2.01 9.86 -2.24
C GLY A 50 2.47 10.11 -0.80
N LEU A 51 3.58 9.48 -0.40
CA LEU A 51 4.13 9.52 0.95
C LEU A 51 4.31 10.93 1.53
N ALA A 52 4.63 11.93 0.69
CA ALA A 52 4.81 13.31 1.16
C ALA A 52 3.51 13.90 1.73
N ALA A 53 2.36 13.64 1.08
CA ALA A 53 1.07 14.07 1.60
C ALA A 53 0.72 13.36 2.91
N THR A 54 0.99 12.06 3.01
CA THR A 54 0.77 11.28 4.25
C THR A 54 1.58 11.86 5.41
N ALA A 55 2.86 12.16 5.20
CA ALA A 55 3.72 12.76 6.22
C ALA A 55 3.28 14.18 6.63
N GLU A 56 2.78 14.98 5.69
CA GLU A 56 2.23 16.30 5.97
C GLU A 56 0.93 16.22 6.76
N LEU A 57 0.02 15.31 6.40
CA LEU A 57 -1.23 15.07 7.11
C LEU A 57 -0.98 14.57 8.54
N ALA A 58 -0.02 13.66 8.74
CA ALA A 58 0.36 13.19 10.07
C ALA A 58 0.86 14.34 10.97
N LYS A 59 1.67 15.26 10.42
CA LYS A 59 2.12 16.46 11.15
C LYS A 59 0.95 17.39 11.50
N LEU A 60 0.02 17.60 10.57
CA LEU A 60 -1.16 18.44 10.78
C LEU A 60 -2.12 17.83 11.80
N ALA A 61 -2.25 16.50 11.81
CA ALA A 61 -3.09 15.78 12.76
C ALA A 61 -2.57 15.88 14.21
N ALA A 62 -1.28 16.19 14.40
CA ALA A 62 -0.64 16.41 15.70
C ALA A 62 -0.94 15.28 16.70
N ILE A 63 -0.87 14.03 16.23
CA ILE A 63 -1.16 12.82 17.02
C ILE A 63 -0.20 12.75 18.20
N THR A 64 -0.73 12.57 19.41
CA THR A 64 0.01 12.42 20.66
C THR A 64 -0.15 11.02 21.25
N ALA A 65 0.72 10.65 22.21
CA ALA A 65 0.76 9.30 22.78
C ALA A 65 -0.48 8.91 23.62
N ASP A 66 -1.28 9.89 24.04
CA ASP A 66 -2.55 9.69 24.76
C ASP A 66 -3.74 9.45 23.82
N MET A 67 -3.55 9.55 22.50
CA MET A 67 -4.61 9.32 21.52
C MET A 67 -4.71 7.85 21.12
N SER A 68 -5.94 7.37 20.96
CA SER A 68 -6.23 6.13 20.24
C SER A 68 -6.46 6.44 18.76
N VAL A 69 -5.71 5.79 17.87
CA VAL A 69 -5.74 6.05 16.43
C VAL A 69 -6.27 4.83 15.68
N LEU A 70 -7.16 5.08 14.72
CA LEU A 70 -7.60 4.08 13.75
C LEU A 70 -7.14 4.52 12.36
N ASP A 71 -6.36 3.67 11.70
CA ASP A 71 -5.96 3.86 10.30
C ASP A 71 -6.84 2.98 9.40
N VAL A 72 -7.66 3.62 8.56
CA VAL A 72 -8.60 2.94 7.65
C VAL A 72 -8.07 3.05 6.23
N GLY A 73 -7.74 1.91 5.64
CA GLY A 73 -7.17 1.87 4.29
C GLY A 73 -5.65 2.10 4.26
N SER A 74 -4.94 1.61 5.27
CA SER A 74 -3.48 1.74 5.46
C SER A 74 -2.60 1.01 4.41
N GLY A 75 -3.20 0.44 3.37
CA GLY A 75 -2.50 -0.31 2.34
C GLY A 75 -1.77 -1.54 2.91
N VAL A 76 -0.48 -1.65 2.61
CA VAL A 76 0.40 -2.70 3.16
C VAL A 76 0.68 -2.53 4.65
N GLY A 77 0.38 -1.35 5.21
CA GLY A 77 0.68 -0.99 6.59
C GLY A 77 2.18 -0.86 6.86
N GLY A 78 2.51 -0.46 8.07
CA GLY A 78 3.88 -0.41 8.57
C GLY A 78 3.90 -0.55 10.11
N PRO A 79 5.05 -0.89 10.69
CA PRO A 79 5.34 -0.64 12.09
C PRO A 79 5.64 0.84 12.37
#